data_AF-A0A5E3XEU1-F1
#
_entry.id   AF-A0A5E3XEU1-F1
#
_cell.length_a   1.000
_cell.length_b   1.000
_cell.length_c   1.000
_cell.angle_alpha   90.00
_cell.angle_beta   90.00
_cell.angle_gamma   90.00
#
_symmetry.space_group_name_H-M   'P 1'
#
loop_
_entity.id
_entity.type
_entity.pdbx_description
1 polymer ?
#
loop_
_entity_poly.entity_id
_entity_poly.type
_entity_poly.pdbx_seq_one_letter_code
_entity_poly.pdbx_strand_id
1 'polypeptide(L)'
;MLGAFSLAPPPSLDIVSPHHAKPPQLAPRRTGQTLPPAPTWPDSATASPVARAAVAQEFANLRYEGHCPLGMYIVPAADNLFVWDGVLFVHQGYYTDSILKFRVIFPPNYPDRAPNVQFITDVFHPLIAQQDGEFNVASRFRPWRPKEHHVYDVLHWLKASFKKHALDDIKEIDCLNKEAFRLYHDSTSSFAALATQSSMLSQLASSLFDQDHPSMANKGPVHGIPFKELRTEESSALRQRLGLTDWDE
;
A
#
# COMPACT_ATOMS: atom_id res chain seq x y z
N MET A 1 -59.08 46.93 -6.80
CA MET A 1 -58.08 45.90 -6.41
C MET A 1 -57.76 45.12 -7.69
N LEU A 2 -56.92 45.56 -8.62
CA LEU A 2 -55.46 45.75 -8.60
C LEU A 2 -54.70 44.55 -7.99
N GLY A 3 -54.04 43.79 -8.87
CA GLY A 3 -53.12 42.69 -8.56
C GLY A 3 -52.57 42.12 -9.87
N ALA A 4 -51.52 42.76 -10.39
CA ALA A 4 -50.89 42.47 -11.66
C ALA A 4 -49.97 41.23 -11.60
N PHE A 5 -49.96 40.45 -12.68
CA PHE A 5 -48.93 39.45 -12.98
C PHE A 5 -47.61 40.14 -13.32
N SER A 6 -46.50 39.67 -12.75
CA SER A 6 -45.17 39.94 -13.27
C SER A 6 -44.25 38.74 -13.00
N LEU A 7 -43.86 38.07 -14.09
CA LEU A 7 -42.83 37.05 -14.15
C LEU A 7 -41.47 37.76 -14.12
N ALA A 8 -40.62 37.41 -13.14
CA ALA A 8 -39.25 37.91 -13.08
C ALA A 8 -38.34 37.14 -14.06
N PRO A 9 -37.48 37.83 -14.83
CA PRO A 9 -36.53 37.21 -15.76
C PRO A 9 -35.28 36.65 -15.06
N PRO A 10 -34.54 35.71 -15.69
CA PRO A 10 -33.34 35.10 -15.11
C PRO A 10 -32.14 36.08 -15.10
N PRO A 11 -31.20 35.95 -14.16
CA PRO A 11 -30.03 36.82 -14.09
C PRO A 11 -29.04 36.54 -15.23
N SER A 12 -28.60 37.62 -15.87
CA SER A 12 -27.64 37.70 -16.95
C SER A 12 -26.23 37.29 -16.51
N LEU A 13 -25.54 36.53 -17.39
CA LEU A 13 -24.10 36.27 -17.30
C LEU A 13 -23.34 37.50 -17.82
N ASP A 14 -22.70 38.25 -16.92
CA ASP A 14 -21.80 39.34 -17.27
C ASP A 14 -20.42 38.80 -17.68
N ILE A 15 -20.19 38.81 -18.99
CA ILE A 15 -18.88 38.58 -19.61
C ILE A 15 -18.11 39.91 -19.56
N VAL A 16 -17.15 40.03 -18.64
CA VAL A 16 -16.19 41.14 -18.61
C VAL A 16 -14.94 40.76 -19.42
N SER A 17 -14.63 41.61 -20.41
CA SER A 17 -13.41 41.60 -21.23
C SER A 17 -12.19 42.20 -20.50
N PRO A 18 -10.96 41.98 -20.99
CA PRO A 18 -9.79 41.76 -20.15
C PRO A 18 -9.07 43.05 -19.74
N HIS A 19 -8.82 43.20 -18.44
CA HIS A 19 -7.82 44.14 -17.94
C HIS A 19 -6.41 43.56 -18.15
N HIS A 20 -5.51 44.38 -18.70
CA HIS A 20 -4.08 44.14 -18.83
C HIS A 20 -3.45 43.74 -17.48
N ALA A 21 -3.29 42.45 -17.23
CA ALA A 21 -2.47 41.92 -16.16
C ALA A 21 -1.02 41.80 -16.66
N LYS A 22 -0.12 42.50 -15.97
CA LYS A 22 1.33 42.44 -16.17
C LYS A 22 1.79 40.98 -16.00
N PRO A 23 2.65 40.42 -16.87
CA PRO A 23 3.08 39.04 -16.71
C PRO A 23 3.82 38.86 -15.38
N PRO A 24 3.55 37.78 -14.62
CA PRO A 24 4.31 37.50 -13.41
C PRO A 24 5.77 37.25 -13.79
N GLN A 25 6.68 37.99 -13.16
CA GLN A 25 8.12 37.76 -13.31
C GLN A 25 8.43 36.33 -12.83
N LEU A 26 8.99 35.51 -13.73
CA LEU A 26 9.52 34.20 -13.36
C LEU A 26 10.61 34.39 -12.29
N ALA A 27 10.35 33.83 -11.10
CA ALA A 27 11.39 33.64 -10.10
C ALA A 27 12.51 32.76 -10.68
N PRO A 28 13.78 33.02 -10.34
CA PRO A 28 14.89 32.23 -10.85
C PRO A 28 14.76 30.79 -10.39
N ARG A 29 14.89 29.87 -11.34
CA ARG A 29 14.88 28.41 -11.17
C ARG A 29 15.88 28.05 -10.06
N ARG A 30 15.40 27.57 -8.90
CA ARG A 30 16.26 26.95 -7.88
C ARG A 30 16.86 25.68 -8.48
N THR A 31 18.07 25.81 -9.02
CA THR A 31 18.98 24.68 -9.27
C THR A 31 19.33 24.06 -7.91
N GLY A 32 18.94 22.80 -7.69
CA GLY A 32 19.39 22.04 -6.54
C GLY A 32 18.32 21.33 -5.70
N GLN A 33 17.18 20.92 -6.27
CA GLN A 33 16.47 19.77 -5.69
C GLN A 33 17.05 18.50 -6.32
N THR A 34 18.02 17.91 -5.63
CA THR A 34 18.40 16.52 -5.86
C THR A 34 17.13 15.70 -5.67
N LEU A 35 16.64 15.07 -6.74
CA LEU A 35 15.63 14.01 -6.60
C LEU A 35 16.13 13.04 -5.53
N PRO A 36 15.28 12.59 -4.59
CA PRO A 36 15.70 11.55 -3.66
C PRO A 36 16.27 10.38 -4.47
N PRO A 37 17.40 9.78 -4.05
CA PRO A 37 17.94 8.63 -4.74
C PRO A 37 16.83 7.57 -4.83
N ALA A 38 16.66 6.98 -6.01
CA ALA A 38 15.77 5.85 -6.18
C ALA A 38 16.09 4.80 -5.09
N PRO A 39 15.08 4.05 -4.58
CA PRO A 39 15.33 3.01 -3.59
C PRO A 39 16.44 2.10 -4.12
N THR A 40 17.59 2.13 -3.44
CA THR A 40 18.72 1.26 -3.77
C THR A 40 18.35 -0.10 -3.23
N TRP A 41 17.78 -0.92 -4.10
CA TRP A 41 17.49 -2.31 -3.77
C TRP A 41 18.78 -2.98 -3.29
N PRO A 42 18.73 -3.77 -2.21
CA PRO A 42 19.92 -4.43 -1.69
C PRO A 42 20.51 -5.28 -2.81
N ASP A 43 21.76 -4.99 -3.18
CA ASP A 43 22.45 -5.76 -4.21
C ASP A 43 22.71 -7.16 -3.66
N SER A 44 21.94 -8.12 -4.18
CA SER A 44 21.99 -9.52 -3.78
C SER A 44 23.39 -10.11 -3.94
N ALA A 45 24.21 -9.55 -4.83
CA ALA A 45 25.59 -9.97 -5.07
C ALA A 45 26.50 -9.75 -3.84
N THR A 46 26.24 -8.72 -3.04
CA THR A 46 27.05 -8.36 -1.87
C THR A 46 26.68 -9.11 -0.59
N ALA A 47 25.54 -9.81 -0.57
CA ALA A 47 25.04 -10.50 0.61
C ALA A 47 25.87 -11.75 0.96
N SER A 48 26.09 -11.96 2.26
CA SER A 48 26.85 -13.12 2.74
C SER A 48 26.10 -14.45 2.48
N PRO A 49 26.81 -15.58 2.34
CA PRO A 49 26.17 -16.90 2.22
C PRO A 49 25.23 -17.22 3.39
N VAL A 50 25.57 -16.76 4.59
CA VAL A 50 24.75 -16.92 5.80
C VAL A 50 23.44 -16.14 5.67
N ALA A 51 23.50 -14.90 5.20
CA ALA A 51 22.30 -14.09 4.98
C ALA A 51 21.38 -14.70 3.92
N ARG A 52 21.95 -15.20 2.81
CA ARG A 52 21.19 -15.92 1.77
C ARG A 52 20.50 -17.16 2.32
N ALA A 53 21.22 -17.97 3.10
CA ALA A 53 20.68 -19.17 3.72
C ALA A 53 19.56 -18.82 4.72
N ALA A 54 19.73 -17.77 5.51
CA ALA A 54 18.72 -17.29 6.45
C ALA A 54 17.44 -16.85 5.73
N VAL A 55 17.54 -16.01 4.69
CA VAL A 55 16.37 -15.59 3.90
C VAL A 55 15.70 -16.79 3.22
N ALA A 56 16.46 -17.71 2.62
CA ALA A 56 15.89 -18.92 2.03
C ALA A 56 15.14 -19.78 3.07
N GLN A 57 15.69 -19.90 4.28
CA GLN A 57 15.06 -20.62 5.39
C GLN A 57 13.76 -19.94 5.83
N GLU A 58 13.73 -18.61 5.93
CA GLU A 58 12.51 -17.86 6.24
C GLU A 58 11.41 -18.12 5.21
N PHE A 59 11.76 -18.21 3.92
CA PHE A 59 10.77 -18.52 2.89
C PHE A 59 10.26 -19.95 3.02
N ALA A 60 11.14 -20.91 3.31
CA ALA A 60 10.74 -22.28 3.60
C ALA A 60 9.81 -22.34 4.81
N ASN A 61 10.03 -21.51 5.83
CA ASN A 61 9.19 -21.45 7.02
C ASN A 61 7.75 -21.01 6.70
N LEU A 62 7.51 -20.20 5.65
CA LEU A 62 6.14 -19.81 5.26
C LEU A 62 5.27 -20.98 4.79
N ARG A 63 5.88 -22.12 4.46
CA ARG A 63 5.16 -23.33 4.00
C ARG A 63 4.53 -24.12 5.14
N TYR A 64 4.92 -23.88 6.40
CA TYR A 64 4.30 -24.53 7.54
C TYR A 64 2.93 -23.93 7.84
N GLU A 65 2.04 -24.77 8.36
CA GLU A 65 0.68 -24.38 8.72
C GLU A 65 0.69 -23.23 9.74
N GLY A 66 -0.10 -22.18 9.47
CA GLY A 66 -0.23 -21.02 10.36
C GLY A 66 0.89 -19.99 10.27
N HIS A 67 2.00 -20.26 9.56
CA HIS A 67 3.08 -19.29 9.41
C HIS A 67 2.70 -18.18 8.43
N CYS A 68 2.26 -18.50 7.21
CA CYS A 68 1.75 -17.49 6.31
C CYS A 68 0.32 -17.08 6.72
N PRO A 69 0.04 -15.79 7.01
CA PRO A 69 -1.30 -15.38 7.41
C PRO A 69 -2.31 -15.58 6.27
N LEU A 70 -3.54 -16.02 6.59
CA LEU A 70 -4.60 -16.20 5.60
C LEU A 70 -4.86 -14.91 4.80
N GLY A 71 -5.17 -15.04 3.51
CA GLY A 71 -5.38 -13.88 2.64
C GLY A 71 -4.09 -13.12 2.30
N MET A 72 -2.91 -13.68 2.62
CA MET A 72 -1.63 -13.16 2.16
C MET A 72 -0.96 -14.15 1.21
N TYR A 73 -0.37 -13.61 0.15
CA TYR A 73 0.42 -14.35 -0.83
C TYR A 73 1.78 -13.70 -0.94
N ILE A 74 2.85 -14.48 -0.84
CA ILE A 74 4.23 -13.99 -0.80
C ILE A 74 5.05 -14.80 -1.80
N VAL A 75 5.82 -14.11 -2.64
CA VAL A 75 6.76 -14.73 -3.57
C VAL A 75 8.10 -13.97 -3.53
N PRO A 76 9.26 -14.64 -3.54
CA PRO A 76 10.53 -13.98 -3.75
C PRO A 76 10.58 -13.41 -5.17
N ALA A 77 11.16 -12.22 -5.33
CA ALA A 77 11.41 -11.65 -6.64
C ALA A 77 12.37 -12.56 -7.42
N ALA A 78 12.10 -12.72 -8.72
CA ALA A 78 12.83 -13.66 -9.57
C ALA A 78 14.32 -13.30 -9.74
N ASP A 79 14.63 -12.01 -9.66
CA ASP A 79 15.98 -11.44 -9.81
C ASP A 79 16.70 -11.22 -8.47
N ASN A 80 15.97 -11.16 -7.35
CA ASN A 80 16.56 -10.86 -6.05
C ASN A 80 15.87 -11.58 -4.87
N LEU A 81 16.55 -12.57 -4.28
CA LEU A 81 16.07 -13.31 -3.11
C LEU A 81 15.82 -12.41 -1.87
N PHE A 82 16.50 -11.26 -1.76
CA PHE A 82 16.35 -10.30 -0.65
C PHE A 82 15.16 -9.36 -0.84
N VAL A 83 14.34 -9.59 -1.86
CA VAL A 83 13.13 -8.83 -2.13
C VAL A 83 11.99 -9.81 -2.32
N TRP A 84 10.97 -9.75 -1.47
CA TRP A 84 9.77 -10.56 -1.63
C TRP A 84 8.58 -9.67 -1.93
N ASP A 85 7.84 -10.02 -2.96
CA ASP A 85 6.61 -9.36 -3.36
C ASP A 85 5.43 -10.04 -2.67
N GLY A 86 4.52 -9.23 -2.14
CA GLY A 86 3.42 -9.67 -1.30
C GLY A 86 2.11 -9.00 -1.66
N VAL A 87 1.01 -9.75 -1.57
CA VAL A 87 -0.34 -9.20 -1.61
C VAL A 87 -1.10 -9.60 -0.37
N LEU A 88 -1.76 -8.64 0.26
CA LEU A 88 -2.71 -8.84 1.36
C LEU A 88 -4.13 -8.49 0.91
N PHE A 89 -5.04 -9.45 1.04
CA PHE A 89 -6.48 -9.26 0.90
C PHE A 89 -7.09 -9.01 2.28
N VAL A 90 -7.67 -7.82 2.48
CA VAL A 90 -8.30 -7.45 3.74
C VAL A 90 -9.80 -7.67 3.66
N HIS A 91 -10.36 -8.44 4.60
CA HIS A 91 -11.77 -8.83 4.56
C HIS A 91 -12.65 -8.15 5.60
N GLN A 92 -12.08 -7.40 6.54
CA GLN A 92 -12.82 -6.84 7.68
C GLN A 92 -12.23 -5.51 8.14
N GLY A 93 -13.06 -4.68 8.80
CA GLY A 93 -12.67 -3.40 9.38
C GLY A 93 -12.69 -2.25 8.37
N TYR A 94 -11.98 -1.17 8.70
CA TYR A 94 -11.96 0.07 7.89
C TYR A 94 -11.38 -0.10 6.49
N TYR A 95 -10.62 -1.17 6.27
CA TYR A 95 -9.93 -1.48 5.03
C TYR A 95 -10.54 -2.70 4.32
N THR A 96 -11.80 -3.05 4.63
CA THR A 96 -12.49 -4.17 3.97
C THR A 96 -12.42 -4.04 2.45
N ASP A 97 -12.24 -5.18 1.80
CA ASP A 97 -12.06 -5.37 0.36
C ASP A 97 -10.76 -4.81 -0.23
N SER A 98 -9.81 -4.34 0.61
CA SER A 98 -8.54 -3.82 0.09
C SER A 98 -7.68 -4.93 -0.51
N ILE A 99 -7.02 -4.62 -1.63
CA ILE A 99 -5.99 -5.46 -2.25
C ILE A 99 -4.66 -4.72 -2.16
N LEU A 100 -3.87 -5.05 -1.14
CA LEU A 100 -2.68 -4.29 -0.79
C LEU A 100 -1.43 -5.00 -1.29
N LYS A 101 -0.78 -4.43 -2.31
CA LYS A 101 0.54 -4.86 -2.79
C LYS A 101 1.63 -4.25 -1.93
N PHE A 102 2.58 -5.05 -1.50
CA PHE A 102 3.72 -4.62 -0.70
C PHE A 102 4.95 -5.47 -1.00
N ARG A 103 6.09 -5.02 -0.48
CA ARG A 103 7.37 -5.67 -0.64
C ARG A 103 8.08 -5.81 0.70
N VAL A 104 8.64 -6.98 0.95
CA VAL A 104 9.54 -7.24 2.07
C VAL A 104 10.98 -7.16 1.56
N ILE A 105 11.76 -6.25 2.12
CA ILE A 105 13.14 -5.96 1.69
C ILE A 105 14.09 -6.35 2.81
N PHE A 106 14.92 -7.35 2.56
CA PHE A 106 15.86 -7.88 3.54
C PHE A 106 17.17 -7.09 3.51
N PRO A 107 17.73 -6.71 4.67
CA PRO A 107 19.03 -6.09 4.72
C PRO A 107 20.14 -7.09 4.35
N PRO A 108 21.28 -6.65 3.79
CA PRO A 108 22.40 -7.54 3.43
C PRO A 108 22.99 -8.33 4.61
N ASN A 109 22.78 -7.84 5.84
CA ASN A 109 23.19 -8.48 7.09
C ASN A 109 22.04 -9.20 7.83
N TYR A 110 20.95 -9.54 7.14
CA TYR A 110 19.90 -10.38 7.74
C TYR A 110 20.49 -11.70 8.26
N PRO A 111 20.09 -12.21 9.45
CA PRO A 111 18.98 -11.75 10.29
C PRO A 111 19.33 -10.70 11.35
N ASP A 112 20.54 -10.12 11.37
CA ASP A 112 20.97 -9.19 12.44
C ASP A 112 20.10 -7.92 12.52
N ARG A 113 19.48 -7.53 11.41
CA ARG A 113 18.51 -6.43 11.33
C ARG A 113 17.19 -6.92 10.75
N ALA A 114 16.11 -6.29 11.20
CA ALA A 114 14.76 -6.53 10.69
C ALA A 114 14.66 -6.24 9.18
N PRO A 115 13.80 -6.94 8.44
CA PRO A 115 13.43 -6.54 7.09
C PRO A 115 12.62 -5.24 7.12
N ASN A 116 12.67 -4.50 6.02
CA ASN A 116 11.77 -3.38 5.74
C ASN A 116 10.51 -3.90 5.03
N VAL A 117 9.35 -3.29 5.28
CA VAL A 117 8.12 -3.56 4.53
C VAL A 117 7.68 -2.25 3.88
N GLN A 118 7.50 -2.28 2.55
CA GLN A 118 7.10 -1.12 1.77
C GLN A 118 5.82 -1.42 0.99
N PHE A 119 4.78 -0.62 1.18
CA PHE A 119 3.56 -0.69 0.39
C PHE A 119 3.76 -0.04 -0.98
N ILE A 120 3.30 -0.75 -2.01
CA ILE A 120 3.26 -0.26 -3.40
C ILE A 120 1.90 0.38 -3.66
N THR A 121 0.84 -0.20 -3.08
CA THR A 121 -0.48 0.41 -3.04
C THR A 121 -0.45 1.60 -2.08
N ASP A 122 -1.00 2.74 -2.48
CA ASP A 122 -1.15 3.90 -1.58
C ASP A 122 -2.19 3.57 -0.50
N VAL A 123 -1.79 3.66 0.78
CA VAL A 123 -2.67 3.31 1.93
C VAL A 123 -2.68 4.43 2.97
N PHE A 124 -3.87 4.91 3.32
CA PHE A 124 -4.04 5.83 4.45
C PHE A 124 -4.08 5.07 5.79
N HIS A 125 -2.92 4.86 6.43
CA HIS A 125 -2.79 4.11 7.69
C HIS A 125 -1.76 4.76 8.64
N PRO A 126 -1.96 4.73 9.99
CA PRO A 126 -1.05 5.41 10.93
C PRO A 126 0.41 4.94 10.87
N LEU A 127 0.64 3.65 10.67
CA LEU A 127 1.99 3.04 10.59
C LEU A 127 2.61 3.06 9.20
N ILE A 128 1.94 3.63 8.18
CA ILE A 128 2.44 3.65 6.80
C ILE A 128 2.79 5.09 6.41
N ALA A 129 4.00 5.32 5.95
CA ALA A 129 4.42 6.62 5.42
C ALA A 129 3.72 6.89 4.08
N GLN A 130 3.13 8.09 3.94
CA GLN A 130 2.41 8.47 2.70
C GLN A 130 3.34 8.75 1.51
N GLN A 131 4.63 8.96 1.75
CA GLN A 131 5.56 9.41 0.71
C GLN A 131 6.14 8.25 -0.11
N ASP A 132 6.44 7.14 0.57
CA ASP A 132 7.15 6.00 0.01
C ASP A 132 6.55 4.65 0.41
N GLY A 133 5.45 4.64 1.17
CA GLY A 133 4.77 3.42 1.60
C GLY A 133 5.51 2.64 2.69
N GLU A 134 6.56 3.18 3.32
CA GLU A 134 7.28 2.49 4.39
C GLU A 134 6.34 2.15 5.54
N PHE A 135 6.35 0.89 5.99
CA PHE A 135 5.61 0.42 7.15
C PHE A 135 6.53 0.31 8.36
N ASN A 136 6.12 0.89 9.49
CA ASN A 136 6.91 0.86 10.71
C ASN A 136 6.86 -0.50 11.42
N VAL A 137 7.72 -1.44 10.99
CA VAL A 137 7.92 -2.74 11.64
C VAL A 137 8.38 -2.58 13.11
N ALA A 138 9.09 -1.51 13.42
CA ALA A 138 9.59 -1.24 14.76
C ALA A 138 8.50 -0.85 15.77
N SER A 139 7.26 -0.63 15.34
CA SER A 139 6.12 -0.43 16.26
C SER A 139 5.83 -1.66 17.12
N ARG A 140 6.22 -2.86 16.64
CA ARG A 140 6.08 -4.13 17.36
C ARG A 140 7.41 -4.78 17.69
N PHE A 141 8.39 -4.69 16.80
CA PHE A 141 9.65 -5.43 16.91
C PHE A 141 10.84 -4.53 17.29
N ARG A 142 10.68 -3.72 18.35
CA ARG A 142 11.76 -2.88 18.91
C ARG A 142 12.14 -3.34 20.33
N PRO A 143 13.39 -3.81 20.55
CA PRO A 143 14.44 -4.09 19.56
C PRO A 143 14.13 -5.36 18.74
N TRP A 144 14.71 -5.44 17.54
CA TRP A 144 14.68 -6.66 16.72
C TRP A 144 15.51 -7.76 17.38
N ARG A 145 14.99 -8.99 17.39
CA ARG A 145 15.62 -10.16 18.02
C ARG A 145 15.76 -11.29 17.00
N PRO A 146 16.93 -11.44 16.34
CA PRO A 146 17.12 -12.37 15.22
C PRO A 146 16.83 -13.85 15.51
N LYS A 147 16.82 -14.26 16.79
CA LYS A 147 16.56 -15.64 17.22
C LYS A 147 15.11 -15.91 17.63
N GLU A 148 14.33 -14.84 17.81
CA GLU A 148 12.95 -14.90 18.32
C GLU A 148 11.96 -14.41 17.28
N HIS A 149 12.34 -13.41 16.47
CA HIS A 149 11.48 -12.81 15.47
C HIS A 149 11.81 -13.36 14.08
N HIS A 150 10.78 -13.82 13.40
CA HIS A 150 10.82 -14.33 12.04
C HIS A 150 10.02 -13.45 11.09
N VAL A 151 10.15 -13.69 9.79
CA VAL A 151 9.40 -12.94 8.78
C VAL A 151 7.89 -13.19 8.93
N TYR A 152 7.48 -14.41 9.26
CA TYR A 152 6.07 -14.70 9.48
C TYR A 152 5.45 -13.89 10.64
N ASP A 153 6.23 -13.57 11.69
CA ASP A 153 5.76 -12.69 12.77
C ASP A 153 5.50 -11.28 12.24
N VAL A 154 6.40 -10.78 11.38
CA VAL A 154 6.22 -9.49 10.70
C VAL A 154 4.98 -9.50 9.82
N LEU A 155 4.72 -10.58 9.06
CA LEU A 155 3.52 -10.71 8.24
C LEU A 155 2.24 -10.76 9.08
N HIS A 156 2.25 -11.48 10.21
CA HIS A 156 1.11 -11.49 11.14
C HIS A 156 0.87 -10.11 11.75
N TRP A 157 1.92 -9.39 12.13
CA TRP A 157 1.79 -8.01 12.62
C TRP A 157 1.26 -7.07 11.53
N LEU A 158 1.80 -7.16 10.32
CA LEU A 158 1.33 -6.39 9.16
C LEU A 158 -0.17 -6.59 8.93
N LYS A 159 -0.66 -7.83 8.97
CA LYS A 159 -2.09 -8.12 8.84
C LYS A 159 -2.89 -7.62 10.05
N ALA A 160 -2.36 -7.78 11.26
CA ALA A 160 -3.03 -7.37 12.48
C ALA A 160 -3.20 -5.85 12.56
N SER A 161 -2.25 -5.05 12.05
CA SER A 161 -2.29 -3.59 12.14
C SER A 161 -3.52 -2.96 11.47
N PHE A 162 -4.12 -3.63 10.49
CA PHE A 162 -5.36 -3.18 9.83
C PHE A 162 -6.64 -3.45 10.64
N LYS A 163 -6.55 -4.20 11.74
CA LYS A 163 -7.70 -4.54 12.58
C LYS A 163 -7.92 -3.50 13.66
N LYS A 164 -9.19 -3.29 14.04
CA LYS A 164 -9.59 -2.30 15.06
C LYS A 164 -8.76 -2.38 16.34
N HIS A 165 -8.61 -3.56 16.94
CA HIS A 165 -7.85 -3.70 18.20
C HIS A 165 -6.40 -3.24 18.07
N ALA A 166 -5.75 -3.49 16.92
CA ALA A 166 -4.39 -3.04 16.71
C ALA A 166 -4.34 -1.52 16.50
N LEU A 167 -5.30 -0.96 15.76
CA LEU A 167 -5.44 0.49 15.58
C LEU A 167 -5.65 1.22 16.92
N ASP A 168 -6.44 0.62 17.82
CA ASP A 168 -6.68 1.13 19.18
C ASP A 168 -5.40 1.14 20.03
N ASP A 169 -4.48 0.19 19.81
CA ASP A 169 -3.23 0.03 20.58
C ASP A 169 -2.02 0.78 19.98
N ILE A 170 -2.16 1.40 18.80
CA ILE A 170 -1.08 2.16 18.18
C ILE A 170 -0.72 3.38 19.04
N LYS A 171 0.57 3.68 19.12
CA LYS A 171 1.10 4.86 19.81
C LYS A 171 1.52 5.91 18.80
N GLU A 172 1.30 7.18 19.13
CA GLU A 172 1.68 8.31 18.27
C GLU A 172 3.17 8.30 17.90
N ILE A 173 4.03 7.88 18.83
CA ILE A 173 5.50 7.79 18.62
C ILE A 173 5.88 6.81 17.50
N ASP A 174 5.04 5.81 17.25
CA ASP A 174 5.26 4.80 16.21
C ASP A 174 4.58 5.17 14.88
N CYS A 175 3.84 6.28 14.82
CA CYS A 175 3.10 6.66 13.63
C CYS A 175 3.98 7.41 12.63
N LEU A 176 4.08 6.86 11.42
CA LEU A 176 4.68 7.54 10.27
C LEU A 176 3.70 8.54 9.63
N ASN A 177 2.41 8.24 9.68
CA ASN A 177 1.34 9.14 9.27
C ASN A 177 0.58 9.65 10.51
N LYS A 178 1.02 10.79 11.03
CA LYS A 178 0.41 11.43 12.20
C LYS A 178 -1.03 11.89 11.96
N GLU A 179 -1.37 12.23 10.72
CA GLU A 179 -2.73 12.66 10.39
C GLU A 179 -3.70 11.49 10.46
N ALA A 180 -3.33 10.31 9.97
CA ALA A 180 -4.14 9.10 10.12
C ALA A 180 -4.34 8.74 11.60
N PHE A 181 -3.29 8.84 12.42
CA PHE A 181 -3.39 8.64 13.87
C PHE A 181 -4.36 9.64 14.53
N ARG A 182 -4.20 10.92 14.22
CA ARG A 182 -5.04 12.00 14.76
C ARG A 182 -6.50 11.82 14.35
N LEU A 183 -6.78 11.58 13.07
CA LEU A 183 -8.15 11.36 12.61
C LEU A 183 -8.77 10.12 13.22
N TYR A 184 -8.01 9.04 13.46
CA TYR A 184 -8.55 7.87 14.13
C TYR A 184 -9.15 8.20 15.51
N HIS A 185 -8.43 9.02 16.29
CA HIS A 185 -8.79 9.40 17.66
C HIS A 185 -9.78 10.57 17.73
N ASP A 186 -9.62 11.60 16.89
CA ASP A 186 -10.42 12.83 16.95
C ASP A 186 -11.69 12.76 16.10
N SER A 187 -11.64 12.03 14.98
CA SER A 187 -12.70 12.03 13.97
C SER A 187 -12.75 10.70 13.21
N THR A 188 -13.15 9.64 13.91
CA THR A 188 -13.15 8.27 13.38
C THR A 188 -13.96 8.13 12.09
N SER A 189 -14.99 8.96 11.86
CA SER A 189 -15.74 9.00 10.60
C SER A 189 -14.89 9.48 9.41
N SER A 190 -14.09 10.54 9.61
CA SER A 190 -13.16 11.06 8.60
C SER A 190 -12.06 10.05 8.28
N PHE A 191 -11.52 9.41 9.32
CA PHE A 191 -10.58 8.30 9.16
C PHE A 191 -11.19 7.15 8.34
N ALA A 192 -12.41 6.71 8.70
CA ALA A 192 -13.09 5.63 8.02
C ALA A 192 -13.32 5.95 6.53
N ALA A 193 -13.70 7.18 6.20
CA ALA A 193 -13.88 7.63 4.83
C ALA A 193 -12.58 7.55 4.01
N LEU A 194 -11.46 8.01 4.56
CA LEU A 194 -10.15 7.95 3.88
C LEU A 194 -9.60 6.52 3.76
N ALA A 195 -9.82 5.68 4.77
CA ALA A 195 -9.48 4.26 4.71
C ALA A 195 -10.30 3.53 3.63
N THR A 196 -11.61 3.84 3.55
CA THR A 196 -12.51 3.31 2.52
C THR A 196 -12.08 3.77 1.12
N GLN A 197 -11.72 5.03 0.98
CA GLN A 197 -11.20 5.56 -0.29
C GLN A 197 -9.90 4.83 -0.68
N SER A 198 -8.99 4.57 0.26
CA SER A 198 -7.77 3.81 0.00
C SER A 198 -8.09 2.39 -0.48
N SER A 199 -9.08 1.73 0.14
CA SER A 199 -9.57 0.41 -0.30
C SER A 199 -10.09 0.45 -1.74
N MET A 200 -10.99 1.40 -2.05
CA MET A 200 -11.54 1.55 -3.40
C MET A 200 -10.46 1.78 -4.46
N LEU A 201 -9.48 2.63 -4.18
CA LEU A 201 -8.36 2.88 -5.10
C LEU A 201 -7.47 1.65 -5.31
N SER A 202 -7.32 0.82 -4.27
CA SER A 202 -6.54 -0.43 -4.36
C SER A 202 -7.12 -1.45 -5.35
N GLN A 203 -8.44 -1.39 -5.58
CA GLN A 203 -9.15 -2.30 -6.48
C GLN A 203 -9.22 -1.81 -7.93
N LEU A 204 -8.82 -0.57 -8.20
CA LEU A 204 -8.90 -0.03 -9.57
C LEU A 204 -8.01 -0.82 -10.52
N ALA A 205 -8.47 -0.93 -11.78
CA ALA A 205 -7.71 -1.57 -12.86
C ALA A 205 -6.28 -1.00 -12.97
N SER A 206 -6.12 0.30 -12.80
CA SER A 206 -4.81 0.99 -12.82
C SER A 206 -3.94 0.74 -11.58
N SER A 207 -4.46 0.09 -10.55
CA SER A 207 -3.69 -0.33 -9.38
C SER A 207 -3.38 -1.83 -9.45
N LEU A 208 -4.33 -2.62 -9.96
CA LEU A 208 -4.23 -4.06 -10.08
C LEU A 208 -3.46 -4.53 -11.32
N PHE A 209 -3.83 -4.03 -12.50
CA PHE A 209 -3.36 -4.51 -13.80
C PHE A 209 -2.27 -3.64 -14.42
N ASP A 210 -2.21 -2.36 -14.07
CA ASP A 210 -1.06 -1.56 -14.46
C ASP A 210 0.18 -2.12 -13.78
N GLN A 211 1.24 -2.23 -14.58
CA GLN A 211 2.51 -2.83 -14.15
C GLN A 211 3.15 -2.00 -13.03
N ASP A 212 2.87 -0.69 -13.02
CA ASP A 212 3.27 0.25 -11.99
C ASP A 212 2.07 1.13 -11.57
N HIS A 213 1.82 1.26 -10.27
CA HIS A 213 0.93 2.31 -9.75
C HIS A 213 1.54 3.69 -10.09
N PRO A 214 0.76 4.71 -10.50
CA PRO A 214 1.30 5.99 -10.97
C PRO A 214 2.17 6.74 -9.93
N SER A 215 1.98 6.50 -8.63
CA SER A 215 2.85 7.06 -7.56
C SER A 215 4.26 6.44 -7.53
N MET A 216 4.44 5.26 -8.15
CA MET A 216 5.67 4.47 -8.18
C MET A 216 6.13 4.08 -9.59
N ALA A 217 5.48 4.61 -10.64
CA ALA A 217 5.90 4.43 -12.03
C ALA A 217 7.39 4.76 -12.20
N ASN A 218 8.16 3.78 -12.69
CA ASN A 218 9.63 3.80 -12.83
C ASN A 218 10.46 3.65 -11.53
N LYS A 219 9.89 3.25 -10.39
CA LYS A 219 10.63 3.03 -9.13
C LYS A 219 10.76 1.55 -8.75
N GLY A 220 11.41 0.76 -9.59
CA GLY A 220 11.93 -0.57 -9.23
C GLY A 220 11.43 -1.72 -10.09
N PRO A 221 11.84 -2.97 -9.75
CA PRO A 221 11.41 -4.17 -10.48
C PRO A 221 9.89 -4.37 -10.39
N VAL A 222 9.31 -4.87 -11.48
CA VAL A 222 7.89 -5.26 -11.58
C VAL A 222 7.52 -6.18 -10.43
N HIS A 223 6.38 -5.93 -9.79
CA HIS A 223 5.88 -6.78 -8.71
C HIS A 223 5.65 -8.22 -9.20
N GLY A 224 6.25 -9.20 -8.53
CA GLY A 224 6.29 -10.61 -8.95
C GLY A 224 4.95 -11.35 -8.94
N ILE A 225 3.88 -10.74 -8.42
CA ILE A 225 2.51 -11.29 -8.43
C ILE A 225 1.66 -10.48 -9.43
N PRO A 226 1.51 -10.94 -10.68
CA PRO A 226 0.69 -10.26 -11.68
C PRO A 226 -0.79 -10.54 -11.46
N PHE A 227 -1.62 -9.52 -11.65
CA PHE A 227 -3.06 -9.68 -11.80
C PHE A 227 -3.40 -9.65 -13.28
N LYS A 228 -4.31 -10.53 -13.69
CA LYS A 228 -4.84 -10.53 -15.05
C LYS A 228 -6.35 -10.48 -14.97
N GLU A 229 -6.94 -9.58 -15.74
CA GLU A 229 -8.38 -9.57 -15.94
C GLU A 229 -8.79 -10.85 -16.68
N LEU A 230 -9.67 -11.63 -16.06
CA LEU A 230 -10.24 -12.83 -16.64
C LEU A 230 -11.62 -12.49 -17.18
N ARG A 231 -11.86 -12.83 -18.45
CA ARG A 231 -13.20 -12.73 -19.03
C ARG A 231 -14.13 -13.74 -18.36
N THR A 232 -15.43 -13.46 -18.32
CA THR A 232 -16.42 -14.35 -17.71
C THR A 232 -16.34 -15.79 -18.26
N GLU A 233 -16.15 -15.94 -19.57
CA GLU A 233 -15.99 -17.25 -20.22
C GLU A 233 -14.73 -18.00 -19.73
N GLU A 234 -13.60 -17.29 -19.60
CA GLU A 234 -12.34 -17.86 -19.12
C GLU A 234 -12.45 -18.25 -17.64
N SER A 235 -13.13 -17.44 -16.83
CA SER A 235 -13.44 -17.74 -15.44
C SER A 235 -14.29 -19.00 -15.31
N SER A 236 -15.40 -19.10 -16.05
CA SER A 236 -16.27 -20.29 -16.05
C SER A 236 -15.53 -21.55 -16.47
N ALA A 237 -14.74 -21.48 -17.54
CA ALA A 237 -13.93 -22.61 -18.01
C ALA A 237 -12.88 -23.03 -16.96
N LEU A 238 -12.25 -22.07 -16.29
CA LEU A 238 -11.26 -22.35 -15.24
C LEU A 238 -11.91 -22.97 -14.00
N ARG A 239 -13.08 -22.46 -13.57
CA ARG A 239 -13.85 -23.00 -12.45
C ARG A 239 -14.28 -24.44 -12.73
N GLN A 240 -14.77 -24.72 -13.93
CA GLN A 240 -15.10 -26.08 -14.37
C GLN A 240 -13.88 -27.00 -14.35
N ARG A 241 -12.72 -26.53 -14.85
CA ARG A 241 -11.48 -27.31 -14.84
C ARG A 241 -10.98 -27.64 -13.44
N LEU A 242 -11.18 -26.73 -12.49
CA LEU A 242 -10.79 -26.90 -11.08
C LEU A 242 -11.87 -27.61 -10.25
N GLY A 243 -13.02 -27.98 -10.84
CA GLY A 243 -14.13 -28.62 -10.14
C GLY A 243 -14.78 -27.74 -9.08
N LEU A 244 -14.72 -26.41 -9.23
CA LEU A 244 -15.29 -25.46 -8.30
C LEU A 244 -16.76 -25.19 -8.65
N THR A 245 -17.67 -25.39 -7.70
CA THR A 245 -19.09 -25.03 -7.81
C THR A 245 -19.32 -23.59 -7.37
N ASP A 246 -20.52 -23.06 -7.64
CA ASP A 246 -20.95 -21.80 -7.04
C ASP A 246 -21.22 -21.98 -5.54
N TRP A 247 -21.00 -20.92 -4.77
CA TRP A 247 -21.13 -20.95 -3.31
C TRP A 247 -22.59 -20.98 -2.83
N ASP A 248 -23.56 -20.84 -3.75
CA ASP A 248 -24.99 -20.73 -3.48
C ASP A 248 -25.78 -22.03 -3.76
N GLU A 249 -25.11 -23.18 -3.91
CA GLU A 249 -25.73 -24.53 -3.89
C GLU A 249 -25.54 -25.21 -2.53
#